data_AF-A0A0P7X4A8-F1
#
_entry.id   AF-A0A0P7X4A8-F1
#
_cell.length_a   1.000
_cell.length_b   1.000
_cell.length_c   1.000
_cell.angle_alpha   90.00
_cell.angle_beta   90.00
_cell.angle_gamma   90.00
#
_symmetry.space_group_name_H-M   'P 1'
#
loop_
_entity.id
_entity.type
_entity.pdbx_description
1 polymer ?
#
loop_
_entity_poly.entity_id
_entity_poly.type
_entity_poly.pdbx_seq_one_letter_code
_entity_poly.pdbx_strand_id
1 'polypeptide(L)'
;MKDTGHILTTQGRAGYAQLAALTATGALAGIGVATGYEVDQLMVVSRYLMIFYAGILAFSVPWALFPQIPLYIYQSLNPSSVRLSRVLRGRLGIICLPALALFSALSLTFLAESPLDVRIWFILIENLVMVTALTLYASYRYLRVGQISQDWQEGKTGGNILKSLEQTGKSTGIPAGSVPTLTTTIIVATVGMLAVVLGAWLQGASGLWLNSAGGVLIGITGLIGWLSRRNSADVIFYQSHSFYHELFRNPGGVADGGRDPLPYAALYWVPASIRTQVWTLLRQMDRKVPVGRLVISGLVLYWAVLYSGMQDVSLIAAFPAVLITAKNVLLLRIGGPAFAPAAFQRQMGSPASWWAARFFAGFRWSFPLLGGLALATVFSPLLTAGHLWFWLSTDLVTLIVAGSYLSWQTDGKIRYQYR
;
A
#
# COMPACT_ATOMS: atom_id res chain seq x y z
N MET A 1 22.80 6.57 26.43
CA MET A 1 21.67 5.61 26.42
C MET A 1 20.30 6.22 26.75
N LYS A 2 20.17 7.48 27.22
CA LYS A 2 18.86 8.14 27.43
C LYS A 2 18.20 8.70 26.15
N ASP A 3 18.96 8.94 25.07
CA ASP A 3 18.43 9.56 23.84
C ASP A 3 17.73 8.62 22.84
N THR A 4 17.94 7.30 22.95
CA THR A 4 17.27 6.32 22.07
C THR A 4 15.77 6.19 22.36
N GLY A 5 15.31 6.55 23.57
CA GLY A 5 13.90 6.58 23.93
C GLY A 5 13.10 7.69 23.23
N HIS A 6 13.73 8.84 22.96
CA HIS A 6 13.07 9.98 22.29
C HIS A 6 12.91 9.77 20.77
N ILE A 7 13.80 8.99 20.15
CA ILE A 7 13.75 8.70 18.71
C ILE A 7 12.64 7.67 18.39
N LEU A 8 12.46 6.66 19.26
CA LEU A 8 11.39 5.67 19.12
C LEU A 8 10.00 6.26 19.36
N THR A 9 9.86 7.20 20.29
CA THR A 9 8.57 7.85 20.61
C THR A 9 8.12 8.85 19.54
N THR A 10 9.04 9.57 18.91
CA THR A 10 8.71 10.51 17.82
C THR A 10 8.40 9.81 16.50
N GLN A 11 9.09 8.70 16.17
CA GLN A 11 8.69 7.85 15.04
C GLN A 11 7.34 7.16 15.29
N GLY A 12 7.05 6.77 16.53
CA GLY A 12 5.75 6.23 16.93
C GLY A 12 4.61 7.22 16.70
N ARG A 13 4.73 8.47 17.19
CA ARG A 13 3.70 9.51 17.04
C ARG A 13 3.40 9.86 15.56
N ALA A 14 4.44 9.97 14.73
CA ALA A 14 4.25 10.21 13.29
C ALA A 14 3.57 9.01 12.60
N GLY A 15 3.88 7.78 13.01
CA GLY A 15 3.21 6.58 12.53
C GLY A 15 1.73 6.53 12.91
N TYR A 16 1.37 6.90 14.14
CA TYR A 16 -0.03 6.97 14.58
C TYR A 16 -0.82 8.06 13.88
N ALA A 17 -0.23 9.24 13.66
CA ALA A 17 -0.88 10.32 12.91
C ALA A 17 -1.13 9.93 11.44
N GLN A 18 -0.16 9.26 10.80
CA GLN A 18 -0.34 8.72 9.44
C GLN A 18 -1.44 7.66 9.40
N LEU A 19 -1.44 6.74 10.36
CA LEU A 19 -2.48 5.72 10.46
C LEU A 19 -3.86 6.37 10.64
N ALA A 20 -3.99 7.32 11.56
CA ALA A 20 -5.24 8.04 11.80
C ALA A 20 -5.71 8.78 10.54
N ALA A 21 -4.80 9.45 9.81
CA ALA A 21 -5.12 10.13 8.56
C ALA A 21 -5.59 9.14 7.49
N LEU A 22 -4.91 8.00 7.31
CA LEU A 22 -5.33 6.95 6.37
C LEU A 22 -6.69 6.36 6.76
N THR A 23 -6.92 6.11 8.05
CA THR A 23 -8.19 5.60 8.56
C THR A 23 -9.33 6.61 8.36
N ALA A 24 -9.11 7.88 8.65
CA ALA A 24 -10.08 8.95 8.39
C ALA A 24 -10.36 9.10 6.88
N THR A 25 -9.33 9.00 6.05
CA THR A 25 -9.48 9.01 4.58
C THR A 25 -10.31 7.83 4.11
N GLY A 26 -10.06 6.63 4.65
CA GLY A 26 -10.86 5.44 4.39
C GLY A 26 -12.32 5.66 4.78
N ALA A 27 -12.59 6.18 5.97
CA ALA A 27 -13.96 6.47 6.40
C ALA A 27 -14.66 7.49 5.49
N LEU A 28 -14.02 8.61 5.16
CA LEU A 28 -14.56 9.63 4.27
C LEU A 28 -14.82 9.08 2.85
N ALA A 29 -13.93 8.20 2.36
CA ALA A 29 -14.14 7.47 1.12
C ALA A 29 -15.40 6.62 1.20
N GLY A 30 -15.58 5.86 2.28
CA GLY A 30 -16.74 5.00 2.47
C GLY A 30 -18.03 5.80 2.47
N ILE A 31 -18.05 6.94 3.16
CA ILE A 31 -19.19 7.86 3.17
C ILE A 31 -19.48 8.39 1.76
N GLY A 32 -18.48 8.95 1.08
CA GLY A 32 -18.68 9.53 -0.26
C GLY A 32 -19.02 8.52 -1.35
N VAL A 33 -18.61 7.26 -1.16
CA VAL A 33 -19.00 6.14 -2.02
C VAL A 33 -20.42 5.66 -1.69
N ALA A 34 -20.89 5.79 -0.45
CA ALA A 34 -22.22 5.35 -0.05
C ALA A 34 -23.33 6.32 -0.44
N THR A 35 -23.04 7.62 -0.53
CA THR A 35 -24.04 8.65 -0.85
C THR A 35 -24.60 8.46 -2.27
N GLY A 36 -25.92 8.33 -2.38
CA GLY A 36 -26.65 8.28 -3.66
C GLY A 36 -26.91 6.88 -4.22
N TYR A 37 -26.42 5.81 -3.57
CA TYR A 37 -26.63 4.44 -4.03
C TYR A 37 -27.83 3.75 -3.37
N GLU A 38 -28.39 2.75 -4.03
CA GLU A 38 -29.30 1.79 -3.41
C GLU A 38 -28.55 0.62 -2.73
N VAL A 39 -29.22 -0.13 -1.85
CA VAL A 39 -28.62 -1.26 -1.11
C VAL A 39 -28.03 -2.32 -2.04
N ASP A 40 -28.69 -2.61 -3.17
CA ASP A 40 -28.18 -3.60 -4.14
C ASP A 40 -26.92 -3.10 -4.86
N GLN A 41 -26.86 -1.80 -5.16
CA GLN A 41 -25.69 -1.17 -5.75
C GLN A 41 -24.52 -1.13 -4.76
N LEU A 42 -24.79 -0.91 -3.47
CA LEU A 42 -23.81 -0.97 -2.39
C LEU A 42 -23.09 -2.32 -2.34
N MET A 43 -23.84 -3.42 -2.49
CA MET A 43 -23.30 -4.77 -2.51
C MET A 43 -22.39 -5.00 -3.73
N VAL A 44 -22.74 -4.43 -4.88
CA VAL A 44 -21.90 -4.51 -6.08
C VAL A 44 -20.60 -3.72 -5.89
N VAL A 45 -20.70 -2.49 -5.37
CA VAL A 45 -19.54 -1.64 -5.07
C VAL A 45 -18.60 -2.31 -4.08
N SER A 46 -19.15 -2.85 -2.98
CA SER A 46 -18.34 -3.49 -1.94
C SER A 46 -17.53 -4.66 -2.52
N ARG A 47 -18.12 -5.46 -3.42
CA ARG A 47 -17.42 -6.55 -4.13
C ARG A 47 -16.26 -6.04 -5.00
N TYR A 48 -16.47 -4.99 -5.79
CA TYR A 48 -15.38 -4.40 -6.59
C TYR A 48 -14.26 -3.83 -5.71
N LEU A 49 -14.61 -3.16 -4.62
CA LEU A 49 -13.65 -2.68 -3.64
C LEU A 49 -12.90 -3.84 -2.96
N MET A 50 -13.54 -4.98 -2.71
CA MET A 50 -12.88 -6.18 -2.15
C MET A 50 -11.92 -6.83 -3.13
N ILE A 51 -12.30 -6.95 -4.41
CA ILE A 51 -11.42 -7.43 -5.49
C ILE A 51 -10.17 -6.54 -5.57
N PHE A 52 -10.37 -5.24 -5.51
CA PHE A 52 -9.27 -4.28 -5.49
C PHE A 52 -8.41 -4.40 -4.24
N TYR A 53 -9.04 -4.53 -3.07
CA TYR A 53 -8.36 -4.70 -1.80
C TYR A 53 -7.49 -5.97 -1.79
N ALA A 54 -7.96 -7.08 -2.37
CA ALA A 54 -7.15 -8.29 -2.55
C ALA A 54 -5.89 -8.02 -3.40
N GLY A 55 -6.03 -7.24 -4.47
CA GLY A 55 -4.90 -6.75 -5.27
C GLY A 55 -3.94 -5.87 -4.46
N ILE A 56 -4.46 -4.89 -3.71
CA ILE A 56 -3.65 -4.03 -2.83
C ILE A 56 -2.86 -4.88 -1.84
N LEU A 57 -3.51 -5.85 -1.18
CA LEU A 57 -2.86 -6.72 -0.21
C LEU A 57 -1.74 -7.55 -0.82
N ALA A 58 -1.96 -8.07 -2.04
CA ALA A 58 -0.95 -8.82 -2.76
C ALA A 58 0.33 -8.01 -2.93
N PHE A 59 0.27 -6.69 -3.15
CA PHE A 59 1.47 -5.87 -3.27
C PHE A 59 1.93 -5.25 -1.95
N SER A 60 1.02 -4.84 -1.07
CA SER A 60 1.34 -3.95 0.05
C SER A 60 1.79 -4.69 1.29
N VAL A 61 1.33 -5.93 1.50
CA VAL A 61 1.69 -6.75 2.65
C VAL A 61 3.20 -6.98 2.76
N PRO A 62 3.93 -7.41 1.71
CA PRO A 62 5.37 -7.61 1.81
C PRO A 62 6.08 -6.29 2.18
N TRP A 63 5.63 -5.14 1.66
CA TRP A 63 6.18 -3.82 1.99
C TRP A 63 5.87 -3.35 3.42
N ALA A 64 4.69 -3.65 3.95
CA ALA A 64 4.32 -3.30 5.32
C ALA A 64 5.07 -4.15 6.34
N LEU A 65 5.27 -5.43 6.02
CA LEU A 65 5.99 -6.37 6.88
C LEU A 65 7.51 -6.21 6.76
N PHE A 66 8.03 -5.99 5.55
CA PHE A 66 9.46 -6.02 5.22
C PHE A 66 9.84 -4.97 4.14
N PRO A 67 11.08 -4.47 4.07
CA PRO A 67 12.18 -4.59 5.01
C PRO A 67 12.18 -3.42 6.00
N GLN A 68 12.57 -3.69 7.24
CA GLN A 68 12.81 -2.68 8.27
C GLN A 68 14.27 -2.22 8.31
N ILE A 69 14.48 -0.92 8.46
CA ILE A 69 15.72 -0.37 8.99
C ILE A 69 15.44 0.10 10.43
N PRO A 70 16.30 -0.23 11.42
CA PRO A 70 17.49 -1.07 11.30
C PRO A 70 17.28 -2.46 11.91
N LEU A 71 17.36 -3.49 11.06
CA LEU A 71 17.40 -4.90 11.47
C LEU A 71 18.44 -5.16 12.58
N TYR A 72 19.57 -4.45 12.56
CA TYR A 72 20.62 -4.58 13.57
C TYR A 72 20.11 -4.29 15.00
N ILE A 73 19.18 -3.33 15.16
CA ILE A 73 18.62 -3.02 16.48
C ILE A 73 17.78 -4.20 16.96
N TYR A 74 16.91 -4.72 16.10
CA TYR A 74 16.06 -5.86 16.45
C TYR A 74 16.89 -7.11 16.74
N GLN A 75 17.92 -7.39 15.94
CA GLN A 75 18.85 -8.50 16.18
C GLN A 75 19.60 -8.30 17.52
N SER A 76 20.11 -7.10 17.81
CA SER A 76 20.82 -6.82 19.06
C SER A 76 19.92 -6.90 20.30
N LEU A 77 18.64 -6.55 20.17
CA LEU A 77 17.67 -6.61 21.26
C LEU A 77 17.06 -8.01 21.44
N ASN A 78 17.25 -8.89 20.47
CA ASN A 78 16.71 -10.25 20.39
C ASN A 78 15.30 -10.40 21.03
N PRO A 79 14.30 -9.66 20.53
CA PRO A 79 12.98 -9.63 21.14
C PRO A 79 12.28 -10.99 21.03
N SER A 80 11.51 -11.35 22.06
CA SER A 80 10.71 -12.58 22.06
C SER A 80 9.68 -12.61 20.93
N SER A 81 9.28 -13.82 20.50
CA SER A 81 8.27 -14.07 19.46
C SER A 81 6.94 -13.33 19.72
N VAL A 82 6.55 -13.16 20.98
CA VAL A 82 5.36 -12.38 21.36
C VAL A 82 5.52 -10.90 21.04
N ARG A 83 6.70 -10.32 21.29
CA ARG A 83 6.97 -8.91 20.97
C ARG A 83 7.05 -8.71 19.46
N LEU A 84 7.68 -9.63 18.72
CA LEU A 84 7.74 -9.59 17.26
C LEU A 84 6.36 -9.72 16.61
N SER A 85 5.51 -10.65 17.07
CA SER A 85 4.14 -10.78 16.58
C SER A 85 3.28 -9.54 16.85
N ARG A 86 3.49 -8.83 17.96
CA ARG A 86 2.82 -7.54 18.22
C ARG A 86 3.28 -6.47 17.24
N VAL A 87 4.58 -6.40 16.92
CA VAL A 87 5.11 -5.47 15.92
C VAL A 87 4.53 -5.77 14.53
N LEU A 88 4.49 -7.05 14.12
CA LEU A 88 3.91 -7.45 12.84
C LEU A 88 2.42 -7.10 12.75
N ARG A 89 1.64 -7.35 13.81
CA ARG A 89 0.22 -6.97 13.87
C ARG A 89 0.02 -5.45 13.78
N GLY A 90 0.82 -4.67 14.51
CA GLY A 90 0.75 -3.21 14.44
C GLY A 90 1.01 -2.68 13.02
N ARG A 91 1.90 -3.34 12.27
CA ARG A 91 2.19 -3.00 10.87
C ARG A 91 1.09 -3.40 9.91
N LEU A 92 0.49 -4.58 10.11
CA LEU A 92 -0.70 -4.97 9.35
C LEU A 92 -1.87 -4.00 9.59
N GLY A 93 -1.95 -3.40 10.78
CA GLY A 93 -2.90 -2.34 11.10
C GLY A 93 -2.83 -1.14 10.14
N ILE A 94 -1.65 -0.83 9.57
CA ILE A 94 -1.48 0.26 8.59
C ILE A 94 -2.28 0.01 7.30
N ILE A 95 -2.49 -1.25 6.93
CA ILE A 95 -3.29 -1.63 5.75
C ILE A 95 -4.72 -1.97 6.15
N CYS A 96 -4.88 -2.74 7.23
CA CYS A 96 -6.16 -3.29 7.65
C CYS A 96 -7.11 -2.21 8.22
N LEU A 97 -6.63 -1.31 9.07
CA LEU A 97 -7.52 -0.33 9.73
C LEU A 97 -8.14 0.67 8.75
N PRO A 98 -7.41 1.22 7.76
CA PRO A 98 -8.03 2.06 6.72
C PRO A 98 -9.08 1.31 5.90
N ALA A 99 -8.85 0.03 5.58
CA ALA A 99 -9.82 -0.79 4.88
C ALA A 99 -11.06 -1.06 5.75
N LEU A 100 -10.88 -1.43 7.01
CA LEU A 100 -12.00 -1.61 7.94
C LEU A 100 -12.80 -0.31 8.10
N ALA A 101 -12.14 0.85 8.18
CA ALA A 101 -12.83 2.14 8.24
C ALA A 101 -13.61 2.46 6.95
N LEU A 102 -13.02 2.17 5.78
CA LEU A 102 -13.70 2.30 4.48
C LEU A 102 -14.98 1.49 4.43
N PHE A 103 -14.89 0.19 4.70
CA PHE A 103 -16.05 -0.70 4.58
C PHE A 103 -17.07 -0.52 5.70
N SER A 104 -16.63 -0.17 6.92
CA SER A 104 -17.56 0.21 7.99
C SER A 104 -18.32 1.48 7.64
N ALA A 105 -17.62 2.52 7.17
CA ALA A 105 -18.26 3.77 6.81
C ALA A 105 -19.23 3.60 5.64
N LEU A 106 -18.84 2.83 4.63
CA LEU A 106 -19.68 2.44 3.49
C LEU A 106 -21.04 1.87 3.96
N SER A 107 -21.04 0.96 4.93
CA SER A 107 -22.27 0.34 5.44
C SER A 107 -23.00 1.18 6.50
N LEU A 108 -22.27 1.94 7.33
CA LEU A 108 -22.86 2.76 8.40
C LEU A 108 -23.63 3.97 7.86
N THR A 109 -23.21 4.54 6.72
CA THR A 109 -23.96 5.61 6.06
C THR A 109 -25.39 5.18 5.74
N PHE A 110 -25.57 3.95 5.25
CA PHE A 110 -26.90 3.39 4.97
C PHE A 110 -27.68 3.01 6.23
N LEU A 111 -27.00 2.48 7.25
CA LEU A 111 -27.65 2.17 8.53
C LEU A 111 -28.21 3.43 9.21
N ALA A 112 -27.60 4.60 8.99
CA ALA A 112 -28.11 5.86 9.51
C ALA A 112 -29.45 6.25 8.88
N GLU A 113 -29.65 5.94 7.59
CA GLU A 113 -30.88 6.24 6.84
C GLU A 113 -31.96 5.16 7.04
N SER A 114 -31.55 3.89 7.21
CA SER A 114 -32.45 2.74 7.31
C SER A 114 -31.95 1.72 8.35
N PRO A 115 -32.02 2.02 9.66
CA PRO A 115 -31.40 1.21 10.72
C PRO A 115 -32.02 -0.18 10.90
N LEU A 116 -33.26 -0.38 10.43
CA LEU A 116 -34.00 -1.63 10.54
C LEU A 116 -33.77 -2.59 9.35
N ASP A 117 -33.06 -2.18 8.30
CA ASP A 117 -32.78 -3.07 7.17
C ASP A 117 -31.66 -4.06 7.52
N VAL A 118 -32.06 -5.30 7.79
CA VAL A 118 -31.16 -6.41 8.17
C VAL A 118 -30.13 -6.71 7.07
N ARG A 119 -30.42 -6.41 5.80
CA ARG A 119 -29.48 -6.63 4.69
C ARG A 119 -28.21 -5.80 4.86
N ILE A 120 -28.31 -4.57 5.36
CA ILE A 120 -27.16 -3.69 5.56
C ILE A 120 -26.27 -4.22 6.69
N TRP A 121 -26.85 -4.78 7.75
CA TRP A 121 -26.11 -5.45 8.81
C TRP A 121 -25.34 -6.67 8.30
N PHE A 122 -25.96 -7.48 7.44
CA PHE A 122 -25.25 -8.58 6.78
C PHE A 122 -24.09 -8.06 5.93
N ILE A 123 -24.30 -7.06 5.07
CA ILE A 123 -23.24 -6.46 4.25
C ILE A 123 -22.08 -5.96 5.11
N LEU A 124 -22.36 -5.30 6.23
CA LEU A 124 -21.33 -4.84 7.17
C LEU A 124 -20.50 -6.02 7.71
N ILE A 125 -21.16 -7.05 8.25
CA ILE A 125 -20.49 -8.23 8.80
C ILE A 125 -19.66 -8.92 7.73
N GLU A 126 -20.22 -9.13 6.53
CA GLU A 126 -19.55 -9.76 5.41
C GLU A 126 -18.30 -8.99 5.00
N ASN A 127 -18.40 -7.66 4.91
CA ASN A 127 -17.26 -6.81 4.58
C ASN A 127 -16.16 -6.90 5.64
N LEU A 128 -16.51 -6.83 6.93
CA LEU A 128 -15.55 -6.92 8.04
C LEU A 128 -14.84 -8.28 8.07
N VAL A 129 -15.59 -9.35 7.87
CA VAL A 129 -15.06 -10.72 7.77
C VAL A 129 -14.10 -10.82 6.58
N MET A 130 -14.50 -10.35 5.40
CA MET A 130 -13.69 -10.45 4.19
C MET A 130 -12.38 -9.65 4.30
N VAL A 131 -12.42 -8.40 4.77
CA VAL A 131 -11.21 -7.58 4.98
C VAL A 131 -10.23 -8.26 5.93
N THR A 132 -10.75 -8.73 7.07
CA THR A 132 -9.93 -9.37 8.10
C THR A 132 -9.33 -10.67 7.57
N ALA A 133 -10.15 -11.49 6.91
CA ALA A 133 -9.78 -12.77 6.35
C ALA A 133 -8.69 -12.64 5.27
N LEU A 134 -8.87 -11.74 4.30
CA LEU A 134 -7.89 -11.46 3.26
C LEU A 134 -6.56 -10.98 3.85
N THR A 135 -6.61 -10.11 4.86
CA THR A 135 -5.41 -9.57 5.51
C THR A 135 -4.65 -10.66 6.26
N LEU A 136 -5.35 -11.52 7.01
CA LEU A 136 -4.77 -12.67 7.70
C LEU A 136 -4.18 -13.69 6.72
N TYR A 137 -4.91 -14.00 5.65
CA TYR A 137 -4.46 -14.92 4.60
C TYR A 137 -3.20 -14.40 3.90
N ALA A 138 -3.23 -13.15 3.42
CA ALA A 138 -2.09 -12.53 2.73
C ALA A 138 -0.85 -12.50 3.62
N SER A 139 -1.01 -12.06 4.88
CA SER A 139 0.10 -12.01 5.84
C SER A 139 0.66 -13.40 6.16
N TYR A 140 -0.19 -14.41 6.36
CA TYR A 140 0.26 -15.79 6.54
C TYR A 140 1.11 -16.27 5.36
N ARG A 141 0.65 -16.04 4.12
CA ARG A 141 1.38 -16.46 2.91
C ARG A 141 2.73 -15.78 2.82
N TYR A 142 2.77 -14.46 3.04
CA TYR A 142 4.01 -13.68 2.95
C TYR A 142 5.03 -13.98 4.04
N LEU A 143 4.58 -14.37 5.23
CA LEU A 143 5.46 -14.83 6.30
C LEU A 143 6.17 -16.14 5.95
N ARG A 144 5.65 -16.97 5.04
CA ARG A 144 6.31 -18.22 4.62
C ARG A 144 7.34 -18.05 3.50
N VAL A 145 7.38 -16.87 2.88
CA VAL A 145 8.16 -16.67 1.66
C VAL A 145 9.66 -16.79 1.92
N GLY A 146 10.18 -16.34 3.07
CA GLY A 146 11.62 -16.42 3.36
C GLY A 146 12.17 -17.83 3.25
N GLN A 147 11.56 -18.78 3.97
CA GLN A 147 11.96 -20.19 3.97
C GLN A 147 11.85 -20.81 2.56
N ILE A 148 10.72 -20.59 1.88
CA ILE A 148 10.49 -21.16 0.54
C ILE A 148 11.50 -20.57 -0.47
N SER A 149 11.80 -19.28 -0.36
CA SER A 149 12.75 -18.60 -1.24
C SER A 149 14.17 -19.09 -1.04
N GLN A 150 14.55 -19.39 0.20
CA GLN A 150 15.84 -20.04 0.51
C GLN A 150 15.91 -21.43 -0.13
N ASP A 151 14.88 -22.26 -0.02
CA ASP A 151 14.85 -23.59 -0.64
C ASP A 151 14.96 -23.53 -2.18
N TRP A 152 14.42 -22.48 -2.80
CA TRP A 152 14.56 -22.21 -4.23
C TRP A 152 15.97 -21.72 -4.62
N GLN A 153 16.58 -20.84 -3.81
CA GLN A 153 17.95 -20.37 -4.03
C GLN A 153 18.98 -21.50 -3.88
N GLU A 154 18.79 -22.37 -2.89
CA GLU A 154 19.66 -23.53 -2.64
C GLU A 154 19.43 -24.69 -3.63
N GLY A 155 18.50 -24.54 -4.59
CA GLY A 155 18.21 -25.55 -5.60
C GLY A 155 17.49 -26.80 -5.06
N LYS A 156 17.04 -26.79 -3.80
CA LYS A 156 16.27 -27.89 -3.19
C LYS A 156 14.88 -28.02 -3.82
N THR A 157 14.30 -26.91 -4.29
CA THR A 157 12.99 -26.84 -4.92
C THR A 157 13.06 -26.05 -6.23
N GLY A 158 12.23 -26.39 -7.23
CA GLY A 158 12.09 -25.58 -8.45
C GLY A 158 13.13 -25.82 -9.55
N GLY A 159 14.06 -26.77 -9.36
CA GLY A 159 15.12 -27.08 -10.34
C GLY A 159 14.61 -27.45 -11.74
N ASN A 160 13.47 -28.15 -11.84
CA ASN A 160 12.87 -28.50 -13.14
C ASN A 160 12.30 -27.28 -13.88
N ILE A 161 11.81 -26.28 -13.14
CA ILE A 161 11.28 -25.03 -13.71
C ILE A 161 12.42 -24.13 -14.17
N LEU A 162 13.48 -24.02 -13.38
CA LEU A 162 14.67 -23.26 -13.79
C LEU A 162 15.32 -23.89 -15.03
N LYS A 163 15.47 -25.21 -15.06
CA LYS A 163 15.97 -25.94 -16.23
C LYS A 163 15.11 -25.75 -17.47
N SER A 164 13.77 -25.74 -17.34
CA SER A 164 12.89 -25.52 -18.50
C SER A 164 12.96 -24.07 -19.01
N LEU A 165 13.11 -23.09 -18.12
CA LEU A 165 13.31 -21.68 -18.49
C LEU A 165 14.66 -21.48 -19.22
N GLU A 166 15.73 -22.11 -18.73
CA GLU A 166 17.04 -22.14 -19.38
C GLU A 166 16.99 -22.77 -20.78
N GLN A 167 16.30 -23.92 -20.91
CA GLN A 167 16.12 -24.60 -22.19
C GLN A 167 15.32 -23.80 -23.22
N THR A 168 14.43 -22.90 -22.77
CA THR A 168 13.63 -22.04 -23.65
C THR A 168 14.44 -20.81 -24.14
N GLY A 169 15.73 -20.69 -23.80
CA GLY A 169 16.58 -19.53 -24.11
C GLY A 169 16.15 -18.25 -23.39
N LYS A 170 15.08 -18.31 -22.58
CA LYS A 170 14.62 -17.25 -21.71
C LYS A 170 15.29 -17.46 -20.37
N SER A 171 16.58 -17.14 -20.30
CA SER A 171 17.20 -16.81 -19.02
C SER A 171 16.38 -15.67 -18.42
N THR A 172 15.40 -16.01 -17.59
CA THR A 172 14.66 -15.01 -16.86
C THR A 172 15.69 -14.39 -15.94
N GLY A 173 16.05 -13.12 -16.17
CA GLY A 173 16.89 -12.32 -15.26
C GLY A 173 16.24 -12.08 -13.88
N ILE A 174 15.35 -12.98 -13.48
CA ILE A 174 14.60 -13.03 -12.25
C ILE A 174 15.34 -14.04 -11.35
N PRO A 175 15.92 -13.61 -10.22
CA PRO A 175 16.58 -14.51 -9.28
C PRO A 175 15.64 -15.63 -8.84
N ALA A 176 16.14 -16.87 -8.75
CA ALA A 176 15.35 -18.04 -8.34
C ALA A 176 14.59 -17.80 -7.02
N GLY A 177 15.24 -17.14 -6.05
CA GLY A 177 14.62 -16.78 -4.77
C GLY A 177 13.43 -15.81 -4.87
N SER A 178 13.29 -15.05 -5.96
CA SER A 178 12.17 -14.12 -6.13
C SER A 178 10.90 -14.77 -6.67
N VAL A 179 11.01 -15.97 -7.25
CA VAL A 179 9.87 -16.71 -7.83
C VAL A 179 8.79 -16.99 -6.78
N PRO A 180 9.09 -17.47 -5.55
CA PRO A 180 8.07 -17.68 -4.52
C PRO A 180 7.34 -16.39 -4.09
N THR A 181 8.00 -15.24 -4.17
CA THR A 181 7.36 -13.94 -3.89
C THR A 181 6.32 -13.63 -4.97
N LEU A 182 6.69 -13.71 -6.25
CA LEU A 182 5.79 -13.47 -7.38
C LEU A 182 4.61 -14.44 -7.37
N THR A 183 4.89 -15.73 -7.17
CA THR A 183 3.85 -16.77 -7.04
C THR A 183 2.93 -16.48 -5.86
N THR A 184 3.47 -16.03 -4.73
CA THR A 184 2.64 -15.65 -3.58
C THR A 184 1.78 -14.42 -3.88
N THR A 185 2.31 -13.42 -4.59
CA THR A 185 1.53 -12.25 -5.05
C THR A 185 0.37 -12.68 -5.92
N ILE A 186 0.62 -13.53 -6.92
CA ILE A 186 -0.41 -14.05 -7.83
C ILE A 186 -1.46 -14.84 -7.05
N ILE A 187 -1.03 -15.73 -6.15
CA ILE A 187 -1.95 -16.56 -5.35
C ILE A 187 -2.81 -15.68 -4.44
N VAL A 188 -2.22 -14.73 -3.72
CA VAL A 188 -2.99 -13.84 -2.82
C VAL A 188 -4.01 -13.01 -3.59
N ALA A 189 -3.62 -12.43 -4.73
CA ALA A 189 -4.55 -11.69 -5.57
C ALA A 189 -5.65 -12.61 -6.12
N THR A 190 -5.28 -13.71 -6.76
CA THR A 190 -6.22 -14.62 -7.43
C THR A 190 -7.18 -15.28 -6.45
N VAL A 191 -6.68 -15.82 -5.34
CA VAL A 191 -7.53 -16.45 -4.31
C VAL A 191 -8.45 -15.41 -3.68
N GLY A 192 -7.96 -14.19 -3.43
CA GLY A 192 -8.80 -13.13 -2.88
C GLY A 192 -9.92 -12.69 -3.84
N MET A 193 -9.59 -12.53 -5.13
CA MET A 193 -10.58 -12.21 -6.17
C MET A 193 -11.59 -13.34 -6.37
N LEU A 194 -11.11 -14.59 -6.44
CA LEU A 194 -11.97 -15.78 -6.56
C LEU A 194 -12.88 -15.95 -5.34
N ALA A 195 -12.43 -15.61 -4.14
CA ALA A 195 -13.27 -15.67 -2.94
C ALA A 195 -14.48 -14.72 -3.04
N VAL A 196 -14.27 -13.51 -3.59
CA VAL A 196 -15.36 -12.55 -3.82
C VAL A 196 -16.30 -13.04 -4.92
N VAL A 197 -15.76 -13.52 -6.05
CA VAL A 197 -16.55 -14.03 -7.18
C VAL A 197 -17.36 -15.27 -6.78
N LEU A 198 -16.75 -16.19 -6.04
CA LEU A 198 -17.42 -17.39 -5.54
C LEU A 198 -18.56 -17.03 -4.58
N GLY A 199 -18.34 -16.06 -3.68
CA GLY A 199 -19.39 -15.56 -2.79
C GLY A 199 -20.58 -14.99 -3.58
N ALA A 200 -20.29 -14.14 -4.58
CA ALA A 200 -21.32 -13.56 -5.44
C ALA A 200 -22.09 -14.63 -6.25
N TRP A 201 -21.38 -15.62 -6.80
CA TRP A 201 -21.97 -16.73 -7.53
C TRP A 201 -22.84 -17.61 -6.63
N LEU A 202 -22.37 -17.95 -5.42
CA LEU A 202 -23.14 -18.74 -4.45
C LEU A 202 -24.44 -18.03 -4.04
N GLN A 203 -24.39 -16.71 -3.81
CA GLN A 203 -25.61 -15.95 -3.53
C GLN A 203 -26.57 -16.00 -4.71
N GLY A 204 -26.08 -15.76 -5.93
CA GLY A 204 -26.92 -15.78 -7.14
C GLY A 204 -27.54 -17.16 -7.42
N ALA A 205 -26.81 -18.24 -7.17
CA ALA A 205 -27.27 -19.61 -7.45
C ALA A 205 -28.22 -20.16 -6.37
N SER A 206 -27.99 -19.84 -5.10
CA SER A 206 -28.76 -20.41 -3.97
C SER A 206 -29.88 -19.51 -3.46
N GLY A 207 -29.84 -18.21 -3.76
CA GLY A 207 -30.69 -17.20 -3.11
C GLY A 207 -30.35 -16.95 -1.65
N LEU A 208 -29.37 -17.66 -1.08
CA LEU A 208 -28.92 -17.50 0.31
C LEU A 208 -27.82 -16.44 0.39
N TRP A 209 -27.78 -15.71 1.51
CA TRP A 209 -26.74 -14.73 1.80
C TRP A 209 -25.42 -15.40 2.17
N LEU A 210 -24.69 -15.86 1.15
CA LEU A 210 -23.43 -16.61 1.26
C LEU A 210 -22.22 -15.85 0.68
N ASN A 211 -22.25 -14.52 0.57
CA ASN A 211 -21.13 -13.77 -0.02
C ASN A 211 -19.85 -13.90 0.81
N SER A 212 -20.01 -14.06 2.13
CA SER A 212 -18.88 -14.26 3.05
C SER A 212 -18.30 -15.67 3.05
N ALA A 213 -18.90 -16.66 2.37
CA ALA A 213 -18.43 -18.05 2.40
C ALA A 213 -16.96 -18.18 1.96
N GLY A 214 -16.59 -17.53 0.85
CA GLY A 214 -15.21 -17.47 0.40
C GLY A 214 -14.29 -16.80 1.42
N GLY A 215 -14.75 -15.70 2.04
CA GLY A 215 -14.05 -14.98 3.10
C GLY A 215 -13.81 -15.83 4.36
N VAL A 216 -14.80 -16.62 4.78
CA VAL A 216 -14.69 -17.50 5.95
C VAL A 216 -13.64 -18.59 5.69
N LEU A 217 -13.67 -19.24 4.52
CA LEU A 217 -12.70 -20.28 4.16
C LEU A 217 -11.26 -19.75 4.16
N ILE A 218 -11.01 -18.63 3.49
CA ILE A 218 -9.66 -18.02 3.46
C ILE A 218 -9.27 -17.49 4.85
N GLY A 219 -10.23 -16.99 5.63
CA GLY A 219 -10.02 -16.48 6.98
C GLY A 219 -9.59 -17.58 7.95
N ILE A 220 -10.24 -18.74 7.91
CA ILE A 220 -9.88 -19.91 8.72
C ILE A 220 -8.46 -20.37 8.36
N THR A 221 -8.14 -20.50 7.07
CA THR A 221 -6.78 -20.92 6.65
C THR A 221 -5.70 -19.92 7.10
N GLY A 222 -5.96 -18.61 6.98
CA GLY A 222 -5.07 -17.56 7.46
C GLY A 222 -4.90 -17.58 8.98
N LEU A 223 -6.01 -17.74 9.73
CA LEU A 223 -6.02 -17.75 11.19
C LEU A 223 -5.28 -18.97 11.76
N ILE A 224 -5.58 -20.18 11.27
CA ILE A 224 -4.88 -21.41 11.68
C ILE A 224 -3.39 -21.28 11.35
N GLY A 225 -3.07 -20.76 10.17
CA GLY A 225 -1.70 -20.52 9.75
C GLY A 225 -0.93 -19.56 10.67
N TRP A 226 -1.60 -18.50 11.15
CA TRP A 226 -1.04 -17.56 12.11
C TRP A 226 -0.86 -18.17 13.50
N LEU A 227 -1.89 -18.85 14.03
CA LEU A 227 -1.91 -19.40 15.37
C LEU A 227 -0.87 -20.52 15.53
N SER A 228 -0.76 -21.40 14.55
CA SER A 228 0.21 -22.52 14.53
C SER A 228 1.66 -22.05 14.55
N ARG A 229 1.95 -20.82 14.10
CA ARG A 229 3.31 -20.29 13.96
C ARG A 229 3.65 -19.15 14.93
N ARG A 230 2.73 -18.80 15.84
CA ARG A 230 2.93 -17.67 16.77
C ARG A 230 4.20 -17.81 17.62
N ASN A 231 4.57 -19.04 17.97
CA ASN A 231 5.73 -19.33 18.82
C ASN A 231 7.06 -19.24 18.06
N SER A 232 7.04 -19.43 16.74
CA SER A 232 8.22 -19.37 15.84
C SER A 232 8.26 -18.06 15.04
N ALA A 233 7.60 -17.02 15.53
CA ALA A 233 7.50 -15.74 14.83
C ALA A 233 8.87 -15.06 14.68
N ASP A 234 9.82 -15.34 15.56
CA ASP A 234 11.22 -14.92 15.50
C ASP A 234 11.95 -15.49 14.28
N VAL A 235 11.97 -16.81 14.13
CA VAL A 235 12.63 -17.51 13.02
C VAL A 235 12.05 -17.03 11.69
N ILE A 236 10.72 -16.99 11.61
CA ILE A 236 9.96 -16.56 10.43
C ILE A 236 10.27 -15.11 10.08
N PHE A 237 10.33 -14.25 11.09
CA PHE A 237 10.63 -12.84 10.92
C PHE A 237 12.02 -12.64 10.35
N TYR A 238 13.06 -13.26 10.95
CA TYR A 238 14.44 -13.05 10.51
C TYR A 238 14.72 -13.64 9.13
N GLN A 239 14.20 -14.84 8.82
CA GLN A 239 14.36 -15.47 7.50
C GLN A 239 13.65 -14.69 6.39
N SER A 240 12.40 -14.28 6.61
CA SER A 240 11.67 -13.50 5.61
C SER A 240 12.27 -12.11 5.46
N HIS A 241 12.70 -11.51 6.56
CA HIS A 241 13.31 -10.18 6.51
C HIS A 241 14.67 -10.19 5.81
N SER A 242 15.55 -11.17 6.06
CA SER A 242 16.84 -11.25 5.37
C SER A 242 16.64 -11.38 3.85
N PHE A 243 15.74 -12.27 3.44
CA PHE A 243 15.36 -12.46 2.05
C PHE A 243 14.81 -11.16 1.42
N TYR A 244 13.80 -10.53 2.03
CA TYR A 244 13.23 -9.29 1.46
C TYR A 244 14.22 -8.13 1.49
N HIS A 245 15.08 -8.05 2.49
CA HIS A 245 16.14 -7.06 2.54
C HIS A 245 17.11 -7.24 1.35
N GLU A 246 17.46 -8.47 1.00
CA GLU A 246 18.26 -8.77 -0.20
C GLU A 246 17.47 -8.46 -1.48
N LEU A 247 16.24 -8.95 -1.60
CA LEU A 247 15.38 -8.76 -2.76
C LEU A 247 15.14 -7.27 -3.08
N PHE A 248 14.89 -6.44 -2.06
CA PHE A 248 14.66 -5.00 -2.25
C PHE A 248 15.95 -4.20 -2.43
N ARG A 249 17.10 -4.71 -2.00
CA ARG A 249 18.40 -4.05 -2.19
C ARG A 249 19.01 -4.39 -3.56
N ASN A 250 18.89 -5.64 -3.99
CA ASN A 250 19.42 -6.21 -5.23
C ASN A 250 18.37 -7.11 -5.90
N PRO A 251 17.36 -6.56 -6.60
CA PRO A 251 16.28 -7.34 -7.21
C PRO A 251 16.71 -8.30 -8.35
N GLY A 252 18.01 -8.45 -8.62
CA GLY A 252 18.54 -9.18 -9.77
C GLY A 252 19.59 -10.26 -9.48
N GLY A 253 20.12 -10.42 -8.25
CA GLY A 253 21.13 -11.47 -7.94
C GLY A 253 22.45 -11.39 -8.73
N VAL A 254 22.53 -10.58 -9.78
CA VAL A 254 23.73 -10.22 -10.52
C VAL A 254 24.33 -9.02 -9.81
N ALA A 255 25.60 -9.13 -9.42
CA ALA A 255 26.37 -8.11 -8.73
C ALA A 255 26.42 -6.74 -9.44
N ASP A 256 25.96 -6.63 -10.70
CA ASP A 256 25.95 -5.39 -11.48
C ASP A 256 24.68 -5.17 -12.33
N GLY A 257 23.62 -5.96 -12.12
CA GLY A 257 22.35 -5.84 -12.86
C GLY A 257 21.31 -4.94 -12.20
N GLY A 258 21.75 -3.99 -11.36
CA GLY A 258 20.85 -3.08 -10.68
C GLY A 258 20.06 -2.26 -11.70
N ARG A 259 18.72 -2.25 -11.60
CA ARG A 259 17.88 -1.28 -12.31
C ARG A 259 18.61 0.05 -12.33
N ASP A 260 18.98 0.53 -13.52
CA ASP A 260 19.87 1.67 -13.65
C ASP A 260 19.33 2.79 -12.77
N PRO A 261 20.14 3.31 -11.83
CA PRO A 261 19.69 4.38 -10.98
C PRO A 261 19.20 5.52 -11.86
N LEU A 262 18.00 6.05 -11.54
CA LEU A 262 17.36 7.11 -12.30
C LEU A 262 18.41 8.11 -12.80
N PRO A 263 18.66 8.22 -14.12
CA PRO A 263 19.73 9.07 -14.61
C PRO A 263 19.49 10.51 -14.16
N TYR A 264 20.52 11.21 -13.69
CA TYR A 264 20.38 12.62 -13.28
C TYR A 264 19.81 13.48 -14.42
N ALA A 265 20.19 13.17 -15.66
CA ALA A 265 19.69 13.81 -16.87
C ALA A 265 18.20 13.57 -17.15
N ALA A 266 17.61 12.49 -16.62
CA ALA A 266 16.17 12.22 -16.77
C ALA A 266 15.27 13.21 -16.01
N LEU A 267 15.86 14.06 -15.15
CA LEU A 267 15.18 15.11 -14.38
C LEU A 267 15.18 16.46 -15.11
N TYR A 268 14.98 16.44 -16.43
CA TYR A 268 14.92 17.65 -17.26
C TYR A 268 13.79 18.61 -16.86
N TRP A 269 12.69 18.07 -16.32
CA TRP A 269 11.53 18.83 -15.83
C TRP A 269 11.73 19.46 -14.45
N VAL A 270 12.87 19.20 -13.80
CA VAL A 270 13.21 19.77 -12.49
C VAL A 270 14.21 20.93 -12.68
N PRO A 271 14.00 22.09 -12.01
CA PRO A 271 14.95 23.20 -12.03
C PRO A 271 16.34 22.76 -11.58
N ALA A 272 17.38 23.25 -12.28
CA ALA A 272 18.77 22.82 -12.08
C ALA A 272 19.25 23.02 -10.62
N SER A 273 18.82 24.09 -9.97
CA SER A 273 19.21 24.45 -8.60
C SER A 273 18.77 23.44 -7.52
N ILE A 274 17.71 22.67 -7.79
CA ILE A 274 17.14 21.69 -6.83
C ILE A 274 17.21 20.24 -7.34
N ARG A 275 17.76 20.04 -8.54
CA ARG A 275 17.75 18.75 -9.24
C ARG A 275 18.46 17.67 -8.44
N THR A 276 19.55 18.00 -7.77
CA THR A 276 20.34 17.05 -6.96
C THR A 276 19.55 16.56 -5.74
N GLN A 277 18.85 17.46 -5.06
CA GLN A 277 18.01 17.13 -3.91
C GLN A 277 16.83 16.26 -4.36
N VAL A 278 16.15 16.62 -5.45
CA VAL A 278 15.08 15.79 -6.03
C VAL A 278 15.60 14.41 -6.41
N TRP A 279 16.73 14.33 -7.11
CA TRP A 279 17.33 13.07 -7.52
C TRP A 279 17.60 12.13 -6.34
N THR A 280 18.18 12.65 -5.25
CA THR A 280 18.43 11.85 -4.04
C THR A 280 17.15 11.33 -3.41
N LEU A 281 16.09 12.17 -3.32
CA LEU A 281 14.79 11.76 -2.80
C LEU A 281 14.14 10.69 -3.67
N LEU A 282 14.18 10.84 -4.99
CA LEU A 282 13.58 9.87 -5.92
C LEU A 282 14.26 8.51 -5.85
N ARG A 283 15.59 8.46 -5.76
CA ARG A 283 16.33 7.19 -5.57
C ARG A 283 15.94 6.47 -4.28
N GLN A 284 15.67 7.20 -3.21
CA GLN A 284 15.22 6.61 -1.93
C GLN A 284 13.74 6.24 -1.97
N MET A 285 12.89 7.05 -2.60
CA MET A 285 11.46 6.78 -2.75
C MET A 285 11.22 5.51 -3.56
N ASP A 286 11.85 5.36 -4.71
CA ASP A 286 11.66 4.20 -5.58
C ASP A 286 12.06 2.87 -4.89
N ARG A 287 12.91 2.94 -3.87
CA ARG A 287 13.32 1.79 -3.03
C ARG A 287 12.42 1.52 -1.84
N LYS A 288 11.64 2.50 -1.36
CA LYS A 288 10.98 2.45 -0.05
C LYS A 288 9.47 2.67 -0.08
N VAL A 289 8.94 3.32 -1.11
CA VAL A 289 7.52 3.67 -1.20
C VAL A 289 6.99 3.38 -2.61
N PRO A 290 6.06 2.43 -2.77
CA PRO A 290 5.52 2.05 -4.07
C PRO A 290 4.41 3.02 -4.55
N VAL A 291 4.65 4.34 -4.52
CA VAL A 291 3.63 5.37 -4.86
C VAL A 291 3.06 5.16 -6.26
N GLY A 292 3.92 4.83 -7.24
CA GLY A 292 3.46 4.59 -8.61
C GLY A 292 2.51 3.41 -8.75
N ARG A 293 2.75 2.34 -7.99
CA ARG A 293 1.83 1.19 -7.97
C ARG A 293 0.49 1.60 -7.39
N LEU A 294 0.47 2.39 -6.32
CA LEU A 294 -0.77 2.92 -5.74
C LEU A 294 -1.55 3.80 -6.74
N VAL A 295 -0.88 4.73 -7.41
CA VAL A 295 -1.52 5.63 -8.39
C VAL A 295 -2.11 4.82 -9.55
N ILE A 296 -1.34 3.90 -10.14
CA ILE A 296 -1.80 3.08 -11.27
C ILE A 296 -2.94 2.16 -10.84
N SER A 297 -2.79 1.43 -9.73
CA SER A 297 -3.85 0.57 -9.21
C SER A 297 -5.14 1.36 -8.94
N GLY A 298 -5.03 2.53 -8.29
CA GLY A 298 -6.17 3.39 -8.04
C GLY A 298 -6.88 3.81 -9.33
N LEU A 299 -6.13 4.27 -10.34
CA LEU A 299 -6.70 4.67 -11.63
C LEU A 299 -7.37 3.49 -12.35
N VAL A 300 -6.78 2.29 -12.32
CA VAL A 300 -7.39 1.10 -12.93
C VAL A 300 -8.70 0.73 -12.24
N LEU A 301 -8.77 0.79 -10.91
CA LEU A 301 -10.04 0.58 -10.20
C LEU A 301 -11.05 1.66 -10.56
N TYR A 302 -10.63 2.93 -10.59
CA TYR A 302 -11.51 4.03 -10.97
C TYR A 302 -12.14 3.80 -12.35
N TRP A 303 -11.33 3.41 -13.34
CA TRP A 303 -11.84 3.09 -14.68
C TRP A 303 -12.75 1.86 -14.69
N ALA A 304 -12.45 0.82 -13.92
CA ALA A 304 -13.29 -0.37 -13.83
C ALA A 304 -14.69 -0.04 -13.28
N VAL A 305 -14.74 0.84 -12.27
CA VAL A 305 -15.98 1.35 -11.68
C VAL A 305 -16.79 2.20 -12.67
N LEU A 306 -16.12 3.09 -13.42
CA LEU A 306 -16.82 3.86 -14.45
C LEU A 306 -17.32 2.97 -15.59
N TYR A 307 -16.52 2.00 -15.99
CA TYR A 307 -16.85 1.03 -17.04
C TYR A 307 -18.05 0.15 -16.67
N SER A 308 -18.24 -0.17 -15.38
CA SER A 308 -19.42 -0.91 -14.93
C SER A 308 -20.71 -0.07 -14.90
N GLY A 309 -20.67 1.17 -15.40
CA GLY A 309 -21.83 2.07 -15.49
C GLY A 309 -22.11 2.84 -14.20
N MET A 310 -21.23 2.75 -13.20
CA MET A 310 -21.39 3.47 -11.93
C MET A 310 -20.93 4.91 -12.07
N GLN A 311 -21.85 5.78 -12.50
CA GLN A 311 -21.58 7.18 -12.84
C GLN A 311 -22.16 8.18 -11.83
N ASP A 312 -22.22 7.83 -10.54
CA ASP A 312 -22.66 8.78 -9.51
C ASP A 312 -21.60 9.89 -9.33
N VAL A 313 -22.07 11.15 -9.24
CA VAL A 313 -21.21 12.33 -9.05
C VAL A 313 -20.36 12.21 -7.78
N SER A 314 -20.94 11.65 -6.71
CA SER A 314 -20.29 11.42 -5.42
C SER A 314 -19.16 10.42 -5.55
N LEU A 315 -19.36 9.32 -6.28
CA LEU A 315 -18.32 8.33 -6.54
C LEU A 315 -17.20 8.89 -7.42
N ILE A 316 -17.58 9.63 -8.46
CA ILE A 316 -16.67 10.34 -9.36
C ILE A 316 -15.78 11.32 -8.59
N ALA A 317 -16.30 11.94 -7.53
CA ALA A 317 -15.56 12.88 -6.71
C ALA A 317 -14.79 12.23 -5.54
N ALA A 318 -15.37 11.22 -4.88
CA ALA A 318 -14.75 10.55 -3.75
C ALA A 318 -13.47 9.82 -4.16
N PHE A 319 -13.47 9.20 -5.34
CA PHE A 319 -12.35 8.37 -5.75
C PHE A 319 -11.04 9.16 -5.96
N PRO A 320 -11.01 10.25 -6.74
CA PRO A 320 -9.79 11.06 -6.90
C PRO A 320 -9.35 11.69 -5.58
N ALA A 321 -10.29 12.11 -4.72
CA ALA A 321 -9.96 12.64 -3.39
C ALA A 321 -9.15 11.64 -2.56
N VAL A 322 -9.60 10.38 -2.54
CA VAL A 322 -8.96 9.30 -1.78
C VAL A 322 -7.61 8.95 -2.37
N LEU A 323 -7.51 8.89 -3.69
CA LEU A 323 -6.26 8.59 -4.37
C LEU A 323 -5.21 9.68 -4.12
N ILE A 324 -5.58 10.95 -4.24
CA ILE A 324 -4.72 12.10 -3.95
C ILE A 324 -4.29 12.09 -2.49
N THR A 325 -5.22 11.86 -1.57
CA THR A 325 -4.92 11.85 -0.13
C THR A 325 -3.99 10.70 0.23
N ALA A 326 -4.27 9.48 -0.24
CA ALA A 326 -3.42 8.30 -0.01
C ALA A 326 -2.01 8.51 -0.58
N LYS A 327 -1.92 9.05 -1.80
CA LYS A 327 -0.65 9.43 -2.43
C LYS A 327 0.13 10.41 -1.55
N ASN A 328 -0.51 11.50 -1.13
CA ASN A 328 0.15 12.57 -0.39
C ASN A 328 0.55 12.15 1.04
N VAL A 329 -0.27 11.33 1.71
CA VAL A 329 0.09 10.73 3.01
C VAL A 329 1.33 9.82 2.88
N LEU A 330 1.46 9.06 1.79
CA LEU A 330 2.67 8.28 1.55
C LEU A 330 3.90 9.17 1.30
N LEU A 331 3.72 10.28 0.56
CA LEU A 331 4.79 11.25 0.32
C LEU A 331 5.26 11.94 1.60
N LEU A 332 4.41 12.07 2.63
CA LEU A 332 4.84 12.57 3.96
C LEU A 332 5.99 11.75 4.55
N ARG A 333 6.14 10.47 4.18
CA ARG A 333 7.26 9.65 4.67
C ARG A 333 8.62 10.11 4.16
N ILE A 334 8.67 10.80 3.03
CA ILE A 334 9.91 11.27 2.39
C ILE A 334 10.63 12.32 3.26
N GLY A 335 9.90 13.05 4.11
CA GLY A 335 10.50 13.97 5.07
C GLY A 335 11.19 13.28 6.26
N GLY A 336 11.04 11.96 6.40
CA GLY A 336 11.61 11.22 7.52
C GLY A 336 13.13 11.03 7.42
N PRO A 337 13.82 10.81 8.56
CA PRO A 337 15.28 10.59 8.61
C PRO A 337 15.72 9.34 7.83
N ALA A 338 14.80 8.42 7.56
CA ALA A 338 15.06 7.24 6.74
C ALA A 338 15.31 7.58 5.26
N PHE A 339 14.83 8.72 4.76
CA PHE A 339 15.00 9.13 3.36
C PHE A 339 16.13 10.15 3.21
N ALA A 340 16.16 11.14 4.08
CA ALA A 340 17.23 12.13 4.13
C ALA A 340 17.47 12.54 5.60
N PRO A 341 18.58 12.13 6.23
CA PRO A 341 18.93 12.59 7.57
C PRO A 341 19.06 14.11 7.64
N ALA A 342 18.73 14.70 8.79
CA ALA A 342 18.76 16.15 9.01
C ALA A 342 20.13 16.78 8.69
N ALA A 343 21.22 16.12 9.08
CA ALA A 343 22.59 16.55 8.77
C ALA A 343 22.87 16.57 7.26
N PHE A 344 22.44 15.53 6.54
CA PHE A 344 22.57 15.45 5.09
C PHE A 344 21.76 16.54 4.39
N GLN A 345 20.53 16.79 4.87
CA GLN A 345 19.70 17.86 4.32
C GLN A 345 20.39 19.22 4.42
N ARG A 346 20.95 19.57 5.59
CA ARG A 346 21.71 20.80 5.76
C ARG A 346 22.90 20.95 4.82
N GLN A 347 23.66 19.88 4.62
CA GLN A 347 24.85 19.91 3.77
C GLN A 347 24.51 20.12 2.30
N MET A 348 23.36 19.59 1.86
CA MET A 348 22.95 19.59 0.46
C MET A 348 22.13 20.81 0.04
N GLY A 349 21.55 21.57 0.97
CA GLY A 349 20.75 22.74 0.58
C GLY A 349 20.00 23.43 1.71
N SER A 350 19.42 24.58 1.37
CA SER A 350 18.57 25.35 2.28
C SER A 350 17.23 24.65 2.55
N PRO A 351 16.54 24.99 3.65
CA PRO A 351 15.15 24.59 3.90
C PRO A 351 14.21 24.75 2.69
N ALA A 352 14.29 25.90 2.01
CA ALA A 352 13.48 26.18 0.83
C ALA A 352 13.78 25.23 -0.34
N SER A 353 15.05 24.88 -0.54
CA SER A 353 15.42 23.90 -1.58
C SER A 353 14.88 22.51 -1.28
N TRP A 354 14.82 22.12 0.00
CA TRP A 354 14.24 20.85 0.43
C TRP A 354 12.72 20.82 0.37
N TRP A 355 12.07 21.94 0.68
CA TRP A 355 10.64 22.12 0.45
C TRP A 355 10.31 21.92 -1.04
N ALA A 356 11.03 22.61 -1.92
CA ALA A 356 10.86 22.50 -3.36
C ALA A 356 11.15 21.07 -3.84
N ALA A 357 12.21 20.44 -3.34
CA ALA A 357 12.54 19.07 -3.71
C ALA A 357 11.41 18.07 -3.36
N ARG A 358 10.77 18.23 -2.20
CA ARG A 358 9.62 17.41 -1.78
C ARG A 358 8.40 17.66 -2.68
N PHE A 359 8.13 18.92 -3.01
CA PHE A 359 7.07 19.30 -3.93
C PHE A 359 7.28 18.64 -5.31
N PHE A 360 8.45 18.80 -5.93
CA PHE A 360 8.74 18.22 -7.25
C PHE A 360 8.73 16.68 -7.24
N ALA A 361 9.23 16.05 -6.16
CA ALA A 361 9.16 14.61 -6.02
C ALA A 361 7.71 14.07 -5.97
N GLY A 362 6.77 14.86 -5.42
CA GLY A 362 5.35 14.54 -5.41
C GLY A 362 4.61 14.93 -6.70
N PHE A 363 4.97 16.06 -7.29
CA PHE A 363 4.40 16.62 -8.51
C PHE A 363 4.55 15.69 -9.72
N ARG A 364 5.61 14.87 -9.76
CA ARG A 364 5.77 13.85 -10.82
C ARG A 364 4.56 12.93 -10.98
N TRP A 365 3.84 12.69 -9.89
CA TRP A 365 2.67 11.81 -9.85
C TRP A 365 1.37 12.52 -10.23
N SER A 366 1.38 13.86 -10.32
CA SER A 366 0.26 14.64 -10.83
C SER A 366 0.04 14.40 -12.32
N PHE A 367 1.08 14.12 -13.10
CA PHE A 367 0.93 13.83 -14.54
C PHE A 367 0.21 12.50 -14.83
N PRO A 368 0.61 11.34 -14.24
CA PRO A 368 -0.17 10.12 -14.41
C PRO A 368 -1.59 10.23 -13.87
N LEU A 369 -1.78 10.96 -12.76
CA LEU A 369 -3.13 11.22 -12.21
C LEU A 369 -3.97 12.00 -13.22
N LEU A 370 -3.46 13.11 -13.75
CA LEU A 370 -4.16 13.94 -14.75
C LEU A 370 -4.44 13.16 -16.03
N GLY A 371 -3.43 12.45 -16.56
CA GLY A 371 -3.59 11.62 -17.75
C GLY A 371 -4.62 10.51 -17.53
N GLY A 372 -4.66 9.93 -16.32
CA GLY A 372 -5.62 8.88 -16.01
C GLY A 372 -7.04 9.39 -15.79
N LEU A 373 -7.20 10.56 -15.18
CA LEU A 373 -8.51 11.23 -15.10
C LEU A 373 -8.97 11.72 -16.48
N ALA A 374 -8.06 12.17 -17.34
CA ALA A 374 -8.37 12.52 -18.72
C ALA A 374 -8.85 11.31 -19.52
N LEU A 375 -8.22 10.13 -19.37
CA LEU A 375 -8.73 8.89 -19.95
C LEU A 375 -10.12 8.53 -19.41
N ALA A 376 -10.42 8.88 -18.16
CA ALA A 376 -11.73 8.63 -17.56
C ALA A 376 -12.87 9.42 -18.23
N THR A 377 -12.58 10.55 -18.88
CA THR A 377 -13.58 11.30 -19.66
C THR A 377 -14.10 10.53 -20.88
N VAL A 378 -13.38 9.48 -21.32
CA VAL A 378 -13.84 8.57 -22.38
C VAL A 378 -14.96 7.64 -21.86
N PHE A 379 -14.95 7.31 -20.57
CA PHE A 379 -15.90 6.38 -19.96
C PHE A 379 -17.13 7.06 -19.36
N SER A 380 -17.07 8.35 -19.03
CA SER A 380 -18.21 9.09 -18.48
C SER A 380 -18.29 10.52 -18.98
N PRO A 381 -19.45 10.97 -19.51
CA PRO A 381 -19.66 12.34 -19.95
C PRO A 381 -19.75 13.34 -18.79
N LEU A 382 -19.92 12.86 -17.55
CA LEU A 382 -19.95 13.71 -16.35
C LEU A 382 -18.57 14.31 -16.02
N LEU A 383 -17.51 13.67 -16.50
CA LEU A 383 -16.14 14.14 -16.32
C LEU A 383 -15.79 15.18 -17.37
N THR A 384 -16.00 16.45 -17.01
CA THR A 384 -15.65 17.60 -17.86
C THR A 384 -14.20 18.05 -17.65
N ALA A 385 -13.68 18.88 -18.57
CA ALA A 385 -12.37 19.52 -18.39
C ALA A 385 -12.27 20.31 -17.07
N GLY A 386 -13.38 20.90 -16.60
CA GLY A 386 -13.45 21.57 -15.30
C GLY A 386 -13.14 20.62 -14.12
N HIS A 387 -13.61 19.37 -14.18
CA HIS A 387 -13.31 18.37 -13.15
C HIS A 387 -11.82 18.00 -13.14
N LEU A 388 -11.20 17.89 -14.31
CA LEU A 388 -9.76 17.62 -14.41
C LEU A 388 -8.94 18.74 -13.74
N TRP A 389 -9.27 20.00 -14.02
CA TRP A 389 -8.60 21.15 -13.42
C TRP A 389 -8.85 21.25 -11.92
N PHE A 390 -10.06 20.95 -11.45
CA PHE A 390 -10.37 20.90 -10.02
C PHE A 390 -9.50 19.88 -9.28
N TRP A 391 -9.41 18.65 -9.79
CA TRP A 391 -8.61 17.60 -9.15
C TRP A 391 -7.11 17.84 -9.24
N LEU A 392 -6.63 18.38 -10.37
CA LEU A 392 -5.24 18.82 -10.48
C LEU A 392 -4.92 19.90 -9.45
N SER A 393 -5.77 20.93 -9.34
CA SER A 393 -5.59 22.01 -8.37
C SER A 393 -5.59 21.48 -6.94
N THR A 394 -6.52 20.56 -6.62
CA THR A 394 -6.60 19.89 -5.32
C THR A 394 -5.32 19.12 -5.01
N ASP A 395 -4.77 18.38 -5.98
CA ASP A 395 -3.51 17.66 -5.82
C ASP A 395 -2.33 18.61 -5.58
N LEU A 396 -2.26 19.72 -6.31
CA LEU A 396 -1.21 20.72 -6.14
C LEU A 396 -1.27 21.41 -4.77
N VAL A 397 -2.45 21.82 -4.33
CA VAL A 397 -2.65 22.44 -3.01
C VAL A 397 -2.27 21.47 -1.91
N THR A 398 -2.72 20.22 -1.99
CA THR A 398 -2.40 19.20 -0.97
C THR A 398 -0.91 18.85 -0.96
N LEU A 399 -0.23 18.84 -2.12
CA LEU A 399 1.23 18.71 -2.21
C LEU A 399 1.97 19.89 -1.54
N ILE A 400 1.52 21.12 -1.77
CA ILE A 400 2.07 22.32 -1.14
C ILE A 400 1.92 22.23 0.38
N VAL A 401 0.73 21.92 0.87
CA VAL A 401 0.45 21.77 2.31
C VAL A 401 1.32 20.67 2.93
N ALA A 402 1.40 19.50 2.29
CA ALA A 402 2.23 18.39 2.74
C ALA A 402 3.72 18.76 2.77
N GLY A 403 4.23 19.40 1.70
CA GLY A 403 5.61 19.87 1.62
C GLY A 403 5.95 20.89 2.71
N SER A 404 5.05 21.84 2.97
CA SER A 404 5.19 22.86 4.01
C SER A 404 5.20 22.23 5.41
N TYR A 405 4.28 21.30 5.67
CA TYR A 405 4.23 20.58 6.95
C TYR A 405 5.53 19.80 7.23
N LEU A 406 6.05 19.07 6.24
CA LEU A 406 7.30 18.32 6.40
C LEU A 406 8.51 19.23 6.60
N SER A 407 8.56 20.34 5.88
CA SER A 407 9.64 21.31 6.00
C SER A 407 9.64 21.93 7.39
N TRP A 408 8.47 22.37 7.87
CA TRP A 408 8.31 22.84 9.26
C TRP A 408 8.77 21.81 10.30
N GLN A 409 8.37 20.53 10.17
CA GLN A 409 8.77 19.48 11.10
C GLN A 409 10.28 19.18 11.07
N THR A 410 10.90 19.21 9.88
CA THR A 410 12.33 18.91 9.73
C THR A 410 13.19 20.08 10.17
N ASP A 411 12.85 21.30 9.72
CA ASP A 411 13.57 22.53 10.05
C ASP A 411 13.49 22.88 11.54
N GLY A 412 12.34 22.64 12.17
CA GLY A 412 12.17 22.82 13.62
C GLY A 412 13.10 21.92 14.44
N LYS A 413 13.22 20.64 14.08
CA LYS A 413 14.14 19.69 14.73
C LYS A 413 15.60 20.06 14.49
N ILE A 414 15.91 20.46 13.27
CA ILE A 414 17.21 20.93 12.84
C ILE A 414 17.65 22.12 13.72
N ARG A 415 16.80 23.14 13.91
CA ARG A 415 17.11 24.30 14.77
C ARG A 415 17.29 23.95 16.25
N TYR A 416 16.60 22.92 16.75
CA TYR A 416 16.66 22.53 18.16
C TYR A 416 17.87 21.64 18.49
N GLN A 417 18.30 20.74 17.59
CA GLN A 417 19.35 19.76 17.87
C GLN A 417 20.79 20.30 17.73
N TYR A 418 20.97 21.49 17.19
CA TYR A 418 22.29 22.04 16.86
C TYR A 418 22.41 23.54 17.20
N ARG A 419 21.58 24.01 18.13
CA ARG A 419 21.92 25.12 19.01
C ARG A 419 22.49 24.52 20.28
#